data_AF-A0A6P4E010-F1
#
_entry.id   AF-A0A6P4E010-F1
#
_cell.length_a   1.000
_cell.length_b   1.000
_cell.length_c   1.000
_cell.angle_alpha   90.00
_cell.angle_beta   90.00
_cell.angle_gamma   90.00
#
_symmetry.space_group_name_H-M   'P 1'
#
loop_
_entity.id
_entity.type
_entity.pdbx_description
1 polymer ?
#
loop_
_entity_poly.entity_id
_entity_poly.type
_entity_poly.pdbx_seq_one_letter_code
_entity_poly.pdbx_strand_id
1 'polypeptide(L)'
;MSLVSTKNFFIVGLFLIFFQPKTNANFNPFQLVIPPNVLEDAELDTFQLISKYGYPAENYTVQTEDGYILGMVRIARPGAIPVLMVHGLLDSSATWVMMGPTKSLGYLLYEQGYDVWMTNVRGNTYSKKHVRYSTLDSETPAKFQLFDYGLWNLLYYGSLRPPSYKLENVRTKVALYYGNNDWLAPPEDVELLYQRLPYVVDKYVVPNKDFNHLDLIWGIDAKTLLWDRMIQVMKSQEPYPVYDDYSDYIFI
;
A
#
# COMPACT_ATOMS: atom_id res chain seq x y z
N MET A 1 47.89 -29.02 -18.08
CA MET A 1 47.01 -28.57 -19.18
C MET A 1 45.58 -28.68 -18.64
N SER A 2 44.90 -27.53 -18.56
CA SER A 2 43.69 -27.28 -17.77
C SER A 2 42.45 -27.97 -18.34
N LEU A 3 41.64 -28.60 -17.48
CA LEU A 3 40.23 -28.90 -17.73
C LEU A 3 39.39 -28.28 -16.61
N VAL A 4 39.15 -26.98 -16.71
CA VAL A 4 38.07 -26.30 -16.00
C VAL A 4 36.78 -26.60 -16.75
N SER A 5 35.95 -27.49 -16.20
CA SER A 5 34.58 -27.67 -16.64
C SER A 5 33.76 -26.49 -16.13
N THR A 6 33.50 -25.50 -16.99
CA THR A 6 32.56 -24.43 -16.71
C THR A 6 31.14 -24.95 -16.86
N LYS A 7 30.38 -24.75 -15.78
CA LYS A 7 28.98 -25.09 -15.61
C LYS A 7 28.14 -24.34 -16.64
N ASN A 8 27.37 -25.06 -17.48
CA ASN A 8 26.27 -24.49 -18.23
C ASN A 8 25.12 -24.17 -17.26
N PHE A 9 25.10 -22.95 -16.71
CA PHE A 9 23.91 -22.41 -16.08
C PHE A 9 23.01 -21.83 -17.16
N PHE A 10 21.92 -22.52 -17.48
CA PHE A 10 20.80 -21.91 -18.16
C PHE A 10 20.08 -21.02 -17.15
N ILE A 11 20.33 -19.71 -17.22
CA ILE A 11 19.47 -18.71 -16.58
C ILE A 11 18.18 -18.69 -17.39
N VAL A 12 17.17 -19.43 -16.96
CA VAL A 12 15.79 -19.20 -17.38
C VAL A 12 15.36 -17.91 -16.69
N GLY A 13 15.65 -16.79 -17.35
CA GLY A 13 15.11 -15.50 -16.96
C GLY A 13 13.60 -15.58 -17.01
N LEU A 14 12.96 -15.53 -15.84
CA LEU A 14 11.52 -15.34 -15.74
C LEU A 14 11.23 -13.95 -16.31
N PHE A 15 10.96 -13.89 -17.61
CA PHE A 15 10.26 -12.76 -18.20
C PHE A 15 8.89 -12.72 -17.52
N LEU A 16 8.78 -11.89 -16.48
CA LEU A 16 7.55 -11.18 -16.24
C LEU A 16 7.31 -10.40 -17.53
N ILE A 17 6.57 -11.02 -18.45
CA ILE A 17 5.86 -10.25 -19.46
C ILE A 17 4.96 -9.35 -18.62
N PHE A 18 5.44 -8.14 -18.36
CA PHE A 18 4.58 -7.00 -18.17
C PHE A 18 3.64 -7.05 -19.38
N PHE A 19 2.46 -7.64 -19.20
CA PHE A 19 1.29 -7.07 -19.83
C PHE A 19 1.34 -5.62 -19.36
N GLN A 20 1.88 -4.74 -20.20
CA GLN A 20 1.85 -3.32 -19.97
C GLN A 20 0.37 -3.02 -19.77
N PRO A 21 -0.08 -2.70 -18.54
CA PRO A 21 -1.37 -2.07 -18.41
C PRO A 21 -1.27 -0.85 -19.33
N LYS A 22 -2.33 -0.53 -20.07
CA LYS A 22 -2.38 0.77 -20.75
C LYS A 22 -2.39 1.85 -19.67
N THR A 23 -1.23 2.17 -19.13
CA THR A 23 -1.01 3.40 -18.39
C THR A 23 -1.07 4.51 -19.43
N ASN A 24 -1.66 5.64 -19.10
CA ASN A 24 -1.72 6.81 -19.99
C ASN A 24 -0.34 7.49 -20.17
N ALA A 25 0.75 6.82 -19.78
CA ALA A 25 2.09 7.23 -20.15
C ALA A 25 2.30 6.87 -21.63
N ASN A 26 2.41 7.89 -22.50
CA ASN A 26 2.87 7.71 -23.87
C ASN A 26 4.29 7.14 -23.85
N PHE A 27 4.41 5.82 -23.82
CA PHE A 27 5.68 5.12 -23.81
C PHE A 27 6.24 5.15 -25.23
N ASN A 28 7.17 6.07 -25.51
CA ASN A 28 8.02 6.01 -26.70
C ASN A 28 9.25 5.16 -26.36
N PRO A 29 9.33 3.89 -26.81
CA PRO A 29 10.41 2.97 -26.43
C PRO A 29 11.79 3.36 -26.99
N PHE A 30 11.89 4.43 -27.80
CA PHE A 30 13.13 4.84 -28.47
C PHE A 30 13.70 6.20 -28.00
N GLN A 31 13.08 6.86 -27.02
CA GLN A 31 13.58 8.11 -26.42
C GLN A 31 13.28 8.15 -24.91
N LEU A 32 13.91 7.27 -24.14
CA LEU A 32 13.86 7.37 -22.69
C LEU A 32 14.88 8.42 -22.21
N VAL A 33 14.55 9.70 -22.35
CA VAL A 33 15.30 10.78 -21.68
C VAL A 33 14.85 10.78 -20.23
N ILE A 34 15.54 10.00 -19.39
CA ILE A 34 15.31 10.01 -17.95
C ILE A 34 15.92 11.31 -17.41
N PRO A 35 15.14 12.20 -16.77
CA PRO A 35 15.70 13.38 -16.13
C PRO A 35 16.76 12.98 -15.08
N PRO A 36 17.93 13.65 -15.00
CA PRO A 36 18.99 13.26 -14.08
C PRO A 36 18.56 13.19 -12.61
N ASN A 37 17.62 14.04 -12.19
CA ASN A 37 17.06 14.02 -10.84
C ASN A 37 16.29 12.73 -10.53
N VAL A 38 15.70 12.08 -11.53
CA VAL A 38 14.98 10.79 -11.35
C VAL A 38 15.97 9.66 -11.10
N LEU A 39 17.14 9.67 -11.77
CA LEU A 39 18.20 8.69 -11.50
C LEU A 39 18.77 8.88 -10.10
N GLU A 40 18.94 10.12 -9.66
CA GLU A 40 19.36 10.42 -8.29
C GLU A 40 18.30 9.97 -7.27
N ASP A 41 17.02 10.26 -7.50
CA ASP A 41 15.92 9.85 -6.60
C ASP A 41 15.85 8.33 -6.42
N ALA A 42 16.17 7.56 -7.47
CA ALA A 42 16.12 6.10 -7.45
C ALA A 42 17.15 5.46 -6.49
N GLU A 43 18.19 6.19 -6.11
CA GLU A 43 19.25 5.73 -5.20
C GLU A 43 18.97 6.13 -3.73
N LEU A 44 17.89 6.86 -3.46
CA LEU A 44 17.58 7.40 -2.14
C LEU A 44 16.51 6.58 -1.41
N ASP A 45 16.68 6.44 -0.10
CA ASP A 45 15.59 5.97 0.76
C ASP A 45 14.53 7.06 1.00
N THR A 46 13.39 6.68 1.59
CA THR A 46 12.27 7.60 1.87
C THR A 46 12.70 8.83 2.65
N PHE A 47 13.54 8.69 3.68
CA PHE A 47 13.99 9.79 4.53
C PHE A 47 14.90 10.75 3.76
N GLN A 48 15.86 10.20 3.02
CA GLN A 48 16.79 10.95 2.18
C GLN A 48 16.05 11.71 1.08
N LEU A 49 15.05 11.07 0.46
CA LEU A 49 14.24 11.67 -0.59
C LEU A 49 13.44 12.89 -0.08
N ILE A 50 12.77 12.76 1.07
CA ILE A 50 12.06 13.87 1.71
C ILE A 50 13.03 15.01 2.05
N SER A 51 14.19 14.67 2.63
CA SER A 51 15.22 15.64 3.00
C SER A 51 15.77 16.38 1.77
N LYS A 52 16.02 15.67 0.67
CA LYS A 52 16.49 16.25 -0.61
C LYS A 52 15.53 17.32 -1.11
N TYR A 53 14.23 17.07 -1.02
CA TYR A 53 13.20 18.03 -1.45
C TYR A 53 12.93 19.17 -0.46
N GLY A 54 13.69 19.26 0.64
CA GLY A 54 13.64 20.37 1.59
C GLY A 54 12.52 20.29 2.63
N TYR A 55 11.90 19.12 2.78
CA TYR A 55 10.85 18.88 3.77
C TYR A 55 11.44 18.41 5.11
N PRO A 56 10.78 18.70 6.26
CA PRO A 56 11.26 18.31 7.58
C PRO A 56 11.11 16.81 7.81
N ALA A 57 12.09 16.02 7.35
CA ALA A 57 12.08 14.58 7.49
C ALA A 57 12.52 14.14 8.91
N GLU A 58 11.78 13.21 9.50
CA GLU A 58 12.16 12.50 10.71
C GLU A 58 12.10 10.99 10.45
N ASN A 59 13.02 10.24 11.04
CA ASN A 59 13.08 8.78 10.94
C ASN A 59 12.97 8.17 12.34
N TYR A 60 12.13 7.15 12.46
CA TYR A 60 11.77 6.50 13.70
C TYR A 60 11.87 4.99 13.57
N THR A 61 12.15 4.35 14.70
CA THR A 61 12.19 2.91 14.82
C THR A 61 11.21 2.49 15.92
N VAL A 62 10.30 1.58 15.60
CA VAL A 62 9.29 1.06 16.53
C VAL A 62 9.49 -0.44 16.70
N GLN A 63 9.58 -0.90 17.94
CA GLN A 63 9.61 -2.33 18.24
C GLN A 63 8.20 -2.83 18.55
N THR A 64 7.74 -3.88 17.87
CA THR A 64 6.46 -4.54 18.14
C THR A 64 6.57 -5.46 19.35
N GLU A 65 5.43 -5.81 19.96
CA GLU A 65 5.39 -6.75 21.10
C GLU A 65 6.03 -8.10 20.78
N ASP A 66 5.85 -8.57 19.55
CA ASP A 66 6.43 -9.81 19.04
C ASP A 66 7.87 -9.66 18.52
N GLY A 67 8.51 -8.51 18.77
CA GLY A 67 9.94 -8.30 18.60
C GLY A 67 10.40 -7.82 17.22
N TYR A 68 9.48 -7.52 16.30
CA TYR A 68 9.83 -6.91 15.00
C TYR A 68 10.23 -5.45 15.18
N ILE A 69 11.18 -5.01 14.37
CA ILE A 69 11.65 -3.62 14.33
C ILE A 69 11.15 -2.99 13.03
N LEU A 70 10.27 -2.01 13.14
CA LEU A 70 9.63 -1.33 12.03
C LEU A 70 10.24 0.07 11.86
N GLY A 71 10.59 0.42 10.62
CA GLY A 71 10.99 1.78 10.26
C GLY A 71 9.76 2.63 9.93
N MET A 72 9.70 3.82 10.49
CA MET A 72 8.68 4.83 10.20
C MET A 72 9.34 6.14 9.79
N VAL A 73 8.80 6.79 8.77
CA VAL A 73 9.30 8.07 8.27
C VAL A 73 8.20 9.09 8.38
N ARG A 74 8.53 10.32 8.78
CA ARG A 74 7.56 11.40 8.99
C ARG A 74 7.99 12.65 8.24
N ILE A 75 7.03 13.34 7.62
CA ILE A 75 7.17 14.73 7.21
C ILE A 75 6.57 15.58 8.34
N ALA A 76 7.45 16.08 9.21
CA ALA A 76 7.07 16.55 10.54
C ALA A 76 6.39 17.92 10.52
N ARG A 77 5.19 17.99 11.10
CA ARG A 77 4.49 19.25 11.40
C ARG A 77 3.93 19.21 12.83
N PRO A 78 4.77 19.46 13.85
CA PRO A 78 4.31 19.41 15.24
C PRO A 78 3.10 20.31 15.50
N GLY A 79 2.07 19.77 16.15
CA GLY A 79 0.82 20.47 16.46
C GLY A 79 -0.25 20.41 15.37
N ALA A 80 0.06 19.86 14.19
CA ALA A 80 -0.95 19.56 13.18
C ALA A 80 -1.61 18.19 13.41
N ILE A 81 -2.71 17.93 12.70
CA ILE A 81 -3.42 16.66 12.74
C ILE A 81 -2.55 15.57 12.07
N PRO A 82 -2.27 14.45 12.76
CA PRO A 82 -1.49 13.36 12.18
C PRO A 82 -2.28 12.57 11.15
N VAL A 83 -1.63 12.21 10.04
CA VAL A 83 -2.14 11.30 9.01
C VAL A 83 -1.15 10.15 8.84
N LEU A 84 -1.62 8.93 9.10
CA LEU A 84 -0.84 7.70 8.93
C LEU A 84 -1.09 7.10 7.54
N MET A 85 -0.02 6.93 6.78
CA MET A 85 -0.03 6.34 5.44
C MET A 85 0.62 4.95 5.49
N VAL A 86 -0.17 3.93 5.14
CA VAL A 86 0.25 2.53 5.12
C VAL A 86 0.24 2.04 3.67
N HIS A 87 1.39 1.57 3.19
CA HIS A 87 1.52 1.09 1.82
C HIS A 87 0.84 -0.27 1.60
N GLY A 88 0.65 -0.61 0.32
CA GLY A 88 0.02 -1.86 -0.10
C GLY A 88 0.97 -3.06 -0.20
N LEU A 89 0.48 -4.11 -0.86
CA LEU A 89 1.20 -5.37 -1.08
C LEU A 89 2.49 -5.16 -1.90
N LEU A 90 3.61 -5.71 -1.42
CA LEU A 90 4.95 -5.63 -2.06
C LEU A 90 5.48 -4.20 -2.26
N ASP A 91 5.01 -3.25 -1.45
CA ASP A 91 5.38 -1.84 -1.53
C ASP A 91 6.18 -1.40 -0.27
N SER A 92 6.46 -0.09 -0.14
CA SER A 92 7.10 0.53 1.01
C SER A 92 6.61 1.97 1.21
N SER A 93 7.04 2.60 2.30
CA SER A 93 6.81 4.04 2.57
C SER A 93 7.21 4.98 1.42
N ALA A 94 8.16 4.59 0.56
CA ALA A 94 8.63 5.42 -0.56
C ALA A 94 7.52 5.76 -1.57
N THR A 95 6.50 4.91 -1.69
CA THR A 95 5.38 5.07 -2.63
C THR A 95 4.66 6.41 -2.48
N TRP A 96 4.66 6.98 -1.27
CA TRP A 96 3.97 8.22 -0.94
C TRP A 96 4.76 9.49 -1.28
N VAL A 97 6.03 9.35 -1.69
CA VAL A 97 6.96 10.48 -1.93
C VAL A 97 7.80 10.35 -3.20
N MET A 98 7.88 9.16 -3.81
CA MET A 98 8.79 8.88 -4.94
C MET A 98 8.48 9.64 -6.24
N MET A 99 7.24 10.14 -6.41
CA MET A 99 6.87 10.94 -7.58
C MET A 99 7.26 12.43 -7.43
N GLY A 100 7.94 12.78 -6.33
CA GLY A 100 8.37 14.15 -6.01
C GLY A 100 7.26 15.04 -5.43
N PRO A 101 7.60 16.28 -5.03
CA PRO A 101 6.71 17.19 -4.28
C PRO A 101 5.41 17.58 -4.97
N THR A 102 5.37 17.59 -6.30
CA THR A 102 4.21 18.05 -7.07
C THR A 102 3.21 16.94 -7.39
N LYS A 103 3.62 15.67 -7.23
CA LYS A 103 2.86 14.50 -7.68
C LYS A 103 2.70 13.40 -6.64
N SER A 104 3.32 13.53 -5.46
CA SER A 104 3.16 12.52 -4.41
C SER A 104 2.21 12.97 -3.31
N LEU A 105 1.35 12.05 -2.87
CA LEU A 105 0.31 12.33 -1.88
C LEU A 105 0.88 12.77 -0.52
N GLY A 106 2.03 12.23 -0.10
CA GLY A 106 2.65 12.60 1.19
C GLY A 106 2.98 14.09 1.27
N TYR A 107 3.59 14.64 0.22
CA TYR A 107 3.86 16.09 0.14
C TYR A 107 2.57 16.89 0.05
N LEU A 108 1.59 16.46 -0.75
CA LEU A 108 0.30 17.14 -0.86
C LEU A 108 -0.39 17.27 0.50
N LEU A 109 -0.43 16.20 1.31
CA LEU A 109 -1.01 16.24 2.65
C LEU A 109 -0.26 17.20 3.58
N TYR A 110 1.07 17.19 3.55
CA TYR A 110 1.86 18.13 4.33
C TYR A 110 1.58 19.59 3.92
N GLU A 111 1.45 19.88 2.63
CA GLU A 111 1.08 21.21 2.12
C GLU A 111 -0.37 21.60 2.47
N GLN A 112 -1.25 20.61 2.69
CA GLN A 112 -2.60 20.83 3.22
C GLN A 112 -2.63 21.07 4.74
N GLY A 113 -1.47 21.07 5.40
CA GLY A 113 -1.34 21.40 6.82
C GLY A 113 -1.37 20.18 7.75
N TYR A 114 -1.26 18.97 7.23
CA TYR A 114 -1.21 17.74 8.03
C TYR A 114 0.21 17.40 8.51
N ASP A 115 0.28 16.60 9.57
CA ASP A 115 1.50 15.95 10.05
C ASP A 115 1.57 14.53 9.50
N VAL A 116 2.49 14.25 8.58
CA VAL A 116 2.40 13.04 7.73
C VAL A 116 3.33 11.95 8.22
N TRP A 117 2.78 10.80 8.58
CA TRP A 117 3.51 9.61 9.02
C TRP A 117 3.38 8.51 7.98
N MET A 118 4.49 7.85 7.65
CA MET A 118 4.55 6.75 6.68
C MET A 118 5.16 5.53 7.36
N THR A 119 4.44 4.42 7.38
CA THR A 119 4.90 3.18 8.00
C THR A 119 5.44 2.21 6.96
N ASN A 120 6.25 1.26 7.42
CA ASN A 120 6.59 0.07 6.64
C ASN A 120 6.03 -1.17 7.35
N VAL A 121 5.38 -2.06 6.58
CA VAL A 121 4.83 -3.32 7.11
C VAL A 121 5.82 -4.48 6.97
N ARG A 122 5.61 -5.54 7.76
CA ARG A 122 6.50 -6.72 7.85
C ARG A 122 6.49 -7.61 6.57
N GLY A 123 7.68 -8.04 6.13
CA GLY A 123 7.90 -9.17 5.19
C GLY A 123 7.77 -8.87 3.68
N ASN A 124 8.75 -9.27 2.84
CA ASN A 124 8.73 -9.06 1.38
C ASN A 124 9.27 -10.24 0.50
N THR A 125 9.02 -10.08 -0.81
CA THR A 125 9.46 -10.70 -2.10
C THR A 125 9.91 -12.17 -2.24
N TYR A 126 10.45 -12.89 -1.25
CA TYR A 126 11.19 -14.16 -1.51
C TYR A 126 10.57 -15.48 -1.00
N SER A 127 9.34 -15.47 -0.49
CA SER A 127 8.75 -16.63 0.22
C SER A 127 7.52 -17.25 -0.48
N LYS A 128 7.69 -17.78 -1.69
CA LYS A 128 6.59 -18.34 -2.52
C LYS A 128 6.61 -19.87 -2.70
N LYS A 129 7.22 -20.65 -1.80
CA LYS A 129 7.20 -22.12 -1.88
C LYS A 129 6.90 -22.77 -0.53
N HIS A 130 6.01 -23.74 -0.54
CA HIS A 130 5.66 -24.61 0.59
C HIS A 130 5.88 -26.07 0.19
N VAL A 131 6.36 -26.90 1.12
CA VAL A 131 6.76 -28.30 0.84
C VAL A 131 5.58 -29.25 0.59
N ARG A 132 4.34 -28.78 0.81
CA ARG A 132 3.13 -29.63 0.85
C ARG A 132 1.93 -29.14 0.05
N TYR A 133 1.87 -27.87 -0.38
CA TYR A 133 0.66 -27.30 -1.01
C TYR A 133 1.00 -26.61 -2.34
N SER A 134 0.09 -26.71 -3.31
CA SER A 134 0.17 -26.05 -4.62
C SER A 134 -0.93 -24.99 -4.77
N THR A 135 -0.73 -23.99 -5.63
CA THR A 135 -1.69 -22.89 -5.88
C THR A 135 -2.96 -23.32 -6.64
N LEU A 136 -3.22 -24.62 -6.78
CA LEU A 136 -4.36 -25.17 -7.52
C LEU A 136 -5.43 -25.80 -6.61
N ASP A 137 -5.28 -25.71 -5.29
CA ASP A 137 -6.26 -26.26 -4.36
C ASP A 137 -7.44 -25.29 -4.12
N SER A 138 -8.42 -25.45 -5.01
CA SER A 138 -9.86 -25.21 -4.85
C SER A 138 -10.38 -23.76 -4.72
N GLU A 139 -11.34 -23.50 -5.61
CA GLU A 139 -12.34 -22.44 -5.60
C GLU A 139 -13.15 -22.42 -4.28
N THR A 140 -12.53 -21.90 -3.22
CA THR A 140 -13.30 -21.27 -2.16
C THR A 140 -13.46 -19.80 -2.55
N PRO A 141 -14.66 -19.19 -2.44
CA PRO A 141 -14.75 -17.75 -2.54
C PRO A 141 -13.77 -17.18 -1.51
N ALA A 142 -12.88 -16.28 -1.94
CA ALA A 142 -11.85 -15.71 -1.11
C ALA A 142 -12.49 -15.23 0.21
N LYS A 143 -12.18 -15.90 1.32
CA LYS A 143 -12.73 -15.56 2.62
C LYS A 143 -11.86 -14.48 3.24
N PHE A 144 -12.48 -13.42 3.71
CA PHE A 144 -11.80 -12.44 4.55
C PHE A 144 -11.61 -13.01 5.97
N GLN A 145 -10.50 -13.71 6.19
CA GLN A 145 -10.21 -14.50 7.39
C GLN A 145 -8.73 -14.46 7.76
N LEU A 146 -8.42 -14.92 8.98
CA LEU A 146 -7.04 -15.14 9.43
C LEU A 146 -6.31 -16.17 8.56
N PHE A 147 -4.98 -16.19 8.63
CA PHE A 147 -4.15 -17.13 7.86
C PHE A 147 -4.51 -18.59 8.15
N ASP A 148 -4.65 -19.43 7.12
CA ASP A 148 -4.93 -20.85 7.29
C ASP A 148 -3.62 -21.64 7.48
N TYR A 149 -3.30 -22.00 8.72
CA TYR A 149 -2.14 -22.84 9.05
C TYR A 149 -2.42 -24.36 8.82
N GLY A 150 -3.56 -24.72 8.25
CA GLY A 150 -3.99 -26.09 8.02
C GLY A 150 -4.22 -26.85 9.33
N LEU A 151 -3.57 -28.00 9.49
CA LEU A 151 -3.70 -28.82 10.71
C LEU A 151 -3.30 -28.09 12.00
N TRP A 152 -2.49 -27.02 11.88
CA TRP A 152 -2.06 -26.21 13.02
C TRP A 152 -3.08 -25.15 13.45
N ASN A 153 -4.20 -24.97 12.74
CA ASN A 153 -5.25 -24.04 13.15
C ASN A 153 -5.76 -24.32 14.57
N LEU A 154 -5.85 -25.59 14.97
CA LEU A 154 -6.29 -25.94 16.32
C LEU A 154 -5.32 -25.44 17.40
N LEU A 155 -4.01 -25.43 17.11
CA LEU A 155 -2.99 -24.93 18.03
C LEU A 155 -3.01 -23.40 18.11
N TYR A 156 -3.12 -22.71 16.98
CA TYR A 156 -3.06 -21.24 16.93
C TYR A 156 -4.38 -20.56 17.27
N TYR A 157 -5.52 -21.15 16.89
CA TYR A 157 -6.84 -20.52 16.96
C TYR A 157 -7.82 -21.26 17.88
N GLY A 158 -7.50 -22.47 18.32
CA GLY A 158 -8.45 -23.32 19.03
C GLY A 158 -9.60 -23.84 18.14
N SER A 159 -9.50 -23.67 16.81
CA SER A 159 -10.52 -24.07 15.84
C SER A 159 -9.89 -24.79 14.64
N LEU A 160 -10.62 -25.72 14.02
CA LEU A 160 -10.12 -26.43 12.83
C LEU A 160 -10.03 -25.54 11.58
N ARG A 161 -10.83 -24.48 11.53
CA ARG A 161 -10.84 -23.48 10.45
C ARG A 161 -10.39 -22.13 10.99
N PRO A 162 -9.68 -21.31 10.19
CA PRO A 162 -9.33 -19.96 10.61
C PRO A 162 -10.58 -19.11 10.86
N PRO A 163 -10.62 -18.34 11.95
CA PRO A 163 -11.68 -17.37 12.19
C PRO A 163 -11.75 -16.30 11.11
N SER A 164 -12.98 -15.88 10.75
CA SER A 164 -13.20 -14.77 9.82
C SER A 164 -13.10 -13.41 10.51
N TYR A 165 -12.62 -12.41 9.79
CA TYR A 165 -12.63 -11.03 10.28
C TYR A 165 -14.07 -10.49 10.33
N LYS A 166 -14.42 -9.90 11.47
CA LYS A 166 -15.74 -9.33 11.74
C LYS A 166 -15.75 -7.84 11.37
N LEU A 167 -16.00 -7.56 10.09
CA LEU A 167 -16.07 -6.18 9.56
C LEU A 167 -17.15 -5.34 10.24
N GLU A 168 -18.19 -5.98 10.78
CA GLU A 168 -19.24 -5.36 11.60
C GLU A 168 -18.71 -4.72 12.89
N ASN A 169 -17.50 -5.09 13.34
CA ASN A 169 -16.87 -4.52 14.52
C ASN A 169 -16.05 -3.26 14.21
N VAL A 170 -15.87 -2.90 12.94
CA VAL A 170 -15.12 -1.69 12.55
C VAL A 170 -15.89 -0.46 13.00
N ARG A 171 -15.36 0.28 13.99
CA ARG A 171 -15.98 1.51 14.50
C ARG A 171 -15.49 2.78 13.80
N THR A 172 -14.32 2.72 13.18
CA THR A 172 -13.73 3.84 12.47
C THR A 172 -14.56 4.21 11.24
N LYS A 173 -14.72 5.51 10.98
CA LYS A 173 -15.31 6.02 9.74
C LYS A 173 -14.42 5.64 8.56
N VAL A 174 -14.98 5.03 7.52
CA VAL A 174 -14.23 4.57 6.34
C VAL A 174 -14.68 5.34 5.10
N ALA A 175 -13.73 5.76 4.27
CA ALA A 175 -13.99 6.22 2.91
C ALA A 175 -13.37 5.21 1.93
N LEU A 176 -14.14 4.78 0.93
CA LEU A 176 -13.71 3.79 -0.07
C LEU A 176 -13.49 4.47 -1.41
N TYR A 177 -12.31 4.31 -1.98
CA TYR A 177 -11.92 4.83 -3.29
C TYR A 177 -11.40 3.70 -4.16
N TYR A 178 -11.91 3.58 -5.38
CA TYR A 178 -11.56 2.46 -6.27
C TYR A 178 -11.74 2.81 -7.75
N GLY A 179 -11.05 2.07 -8.62
CA GLY A 179 -11.15 2.18 -10.09
C GLY A 179 -11.91 1.01 -10.71
N ASN A 180 -12.56 1.25 -11.86
CA ASN A 180 -13.28 0.18 -12.57
C ASN A 180 -12.35 -0.84 -13.25
N ASN A 181 -11.08 -0.49 -13.46
CA ASN A 181 -10.07 -1.35 -14.08
C ASN A 181 -9.04 -1.85 -13.05
N ASP A 182 -9.42 -1.89 -11.77
CA ASP A 182 -8.59 -2.44 -10.70
C ASP A 182 -8.73 -3.96 -10.63
N TRP A 183 -7.64 -4.68 -10.95
CA TRP A 183 -7.61 -6.14 -10.91
C TRP A 183 -7.27 -6.70 -9.52
N LEU A 184 -6.73 -5.88 -8.61
CA LEU A 184 -6.36 -6.31 -7.27
C LEU A 184 -7.47 -6.03 -6.26
N ALA A 185 -8.23 -4.95 -6.46
CA ALA A 185 -9.45 -4.62 -5.72
C ALA A 185 -10.61 -4.37 -6.69
N PRO A 186 -11.18 -5.44 -7.29
CA PRO A 186 -12.29 -5.30 -8.23
C PRO A 186 -13.51 -4.60 -7.61
N PRO A 187 -14.29 -3.82 -8.39
CA PRO A 187 -15.50 -3.15 -7.91
C PRO A 187 -16.47 -4.05 -7.16
N GLU A 188 -16.58 -5.32 -7.55
CA GLU A 188 -17.45 -6.31 -6.92
C GLU A 188 -17.04 -6.59 -5.47
N ASP A 189 -15.74 -6.73 -5.21
CA ASP A 189 -15.20 -6.97 -3.87
C ASP A 189 -15.30 -5.72 -2.99
N VAL A 190 -15.13 -4.53 -3.58
CA VAL A 190 -15.36 -3.26 -2.88
C VAL A 190 -16.83 -3.11 -2.48
N GLU A 191 -17.76 -3.56 -3.32
CA GLU A 191 -19.19 -3.56 -2.99
C GLU A 191 -19.52 -4.54 -1.85
N LEU A 192 -18.92 -5.74 -1.86
CA LEU A 192 -19.04 -6.69 -0.75
C LEU A 192 -18.48 -6.12 0.56
N LEU A 193 -17.36 -5.41 0.50
CA LEU A 193 -16.77 -4.72 1.65
C LEU A 193 -17.69 -3.62 2.17
N TYR A 194 -18.20 -2.76 1.27
CA TYR A 194 -19.13 -1.68 1.59
C TYR A 194 -20.36 -2.17 2.34
N GLN A 195 -20.96 -3.28 1.91
CA GLN A 195 -22.15 -3.86 2.53
C GLN A 195 -21.92 -4.39 3.95
N ARG A 196 -20.67 -4.69 4.32
CA ARG A 196 -20.29 -5.23 5.63
C ARG A 196 -19.76 -4.18 6.61
N LEU A 197 -19.35 -3.01 6.11
CA LEU A 197 -18.83 -1.92 6.95
C LEU A 197 -19.97 -1.06 7.52
N PRO A 198 -20.02 -0.83 8.83
CA PRO A 198 -21.14 -0.11 9.46
C PRO A 198 -21.08 1.42 9.27
N TYR A 199 -19.90 2.01 9.02
CA TYR A 199 -19.69 3.46 9.04
C TYR A 199 -18.89 3.96 7.82
N VAL A 200 -19.46 3.84 6.62
CA VAL A 200 -18.85 4.39 5.40
C VAL A 200 -19.31 5.84 5.17
N VAL A 201 -18.37 6.78 5.16
CA VAL A 201 -18.63 8.22 4.97
C VAL A 201 -18.52 8.67 3.52
N ASP A 202 -17.80 7.93 2.69
CA ASP A 202 -17.76 8.13 1.24
C ASP A 202 -17.49 6.80 0.54
N LYS A 203 -18.11 6.62 -0.64
CA LYS A 203 -17.79 5.53 -1.57
C LYS A 203 -17.73 6.14 -2.95
N TYR A 204 -16.53 6.16 -3.52
CA TYR A 204 -16.27 6.88 -4.77
C TYR A 204 -15.51 6.01 -5.77
N VAL A 205 -16.17 5.75 -6.89
CA VAL A 205 -15.54 5.20 -8.08
C VAL A 205 -14.89 6.32 -8.87
N VAL A 206 -13.60 6.20 -9.15
CA VAL A 206 -12.87 7.22 -9.92
C VAL A 206 -13.46 7.27 -11.34
N PRO A 207 -13.86 8.44 -11.88
CA PRO A 207 -14.55 8.59 -13.16
C PRO A 207 -13.58 8.51 -14.35
N ASN A 208 -12.73 7.48 -14.35
CA ASN A 208 -11.84 7.14 -15.42
C ASN A 208 -11.85 5.61 -15.59
N LYS A 209 -12.29 5.15 -16.76
CA LYS A 209 -12.46 3.73 -17.08
C LYS A 209 -11.14 2.95 -17.06
N ASP A 210 -10.02 3.62 -17.29
CA ASP A 210 -8.70 2.99 -17.39
C ASP A 210 -7.96 3.03 -16.04
N PHE A 211 -8.51 3.75 -15.05
CA PHE A 211 -7.95 3.90 -13.71
C PHE A 211 -7.90 2.55 -12.99
N ASN A 212 -6.69 2.13 -12.64
CA ASN A 212 -6.39 0.83 -12.04
C ASN A 212 -5.76 0.99 -10.65
N HIS A 213 -5.34 -0.14 -10.07
CA HIS A 213 -4.78 -0.21 -8.72
C HIS A 213 -3.60 0.76 -8.47
N LEU A 214 -2.66 0.85 -9.41
CA LEU A 214 -1.46 1.68 -9.24
C LEU A 214 -1.77 3.16 -9.44
N ASP A 215 -2.83 3.51 -10.17
CA ASP A 215 -3.22 4.90 -10.37
C ASP A 215 -3.69 5.57 -9.07
N LEU A 216 -4.13 4.80 -8.08
CA LEU A 216 -4.44 5.29 -6.72
C LEU A 216 -3.25 6.00 -6.07
N ILE A 217 -2.02 5.58 -6.42
CA ILE A 217 -0.78 6.04 -5.80
C ILE A 217 0.11 6.81 -6.79
N TRP A 218 0.27 6.33 -8.02
CA TRP A 218 1.21 6.86 -9.01
C TRP A 218 0.54 7.46 -10.25
N GLY A 219 -0.79 7.54 -10.28
CA GLY A 219 -1.51 8.13 -11.40
C GLY A 219 -1.11 9.59 -11.58
N ILE A 220 -0.73 9.99 -12.80
CA ILE A 220 -0.34 11.38 -13.11
C ILE A 220 -1.48 12.36 -12.78
N ASP A 221 -2.72 11.89 -12.93
CA ASP A 221 -3.96 12.61 -12.67
C ASP A 221 -4.63 12.20 -11.33
N ALA A 222 -3.95 11.41 -10.49
CA ALA A 222 -4.50 10.92 -9.22
C ALA A 222 -4.91 12.07 -8.30
N LYS A 223 -4.14 13.17 -8.31
CA LYS A 223 -4.47 14.38 -7.54
C LYS A 223 -5.87 14.90 -7.87
N THR A 224 -6.16 15.14 -9.14
CA THR A 224 -7.40 15.78 -9.59
C THR A 224 -8.57 14.80 -9.63
N LEU A 225 -8.32 13.54 -9.99
CA LEU A 225 -9.35 12.53 -10.11
C LEU A 225 -9.79 11.94 -8.76
N LEU A 226 -8.90 11.94 -7.76
CA LEU A 226 -9.08 11.23 -6.49
C LEU A 226 -8.68 12.05 -5.26
N TRP A 227 -7.41 12.48 -5.14
CA TRP A 227 -6.90 12.97 -3.85
C TRP A 227 -7.54 14.30 -3.41
N ASP A 228 -7.89 15.18 -4.34
CA ASP A 228 -8.57 16.43 -4.00
C ASP A 228 -9.95 16.15 -3.34
N ARG A 229 -10.69 15.14 -3.81
CA ARG A 229 -11.92 14.68 -3.14
C ARG A 229 -11.62 14.04 -1.79
N MET A 230 -10.60 13.19 -1.72
CA MET A 230 -10.20 12.53 -0.47
C MET A 230 -9.91 13.55 0.63
N ILE A 231 -9.14 14.59 0.32
CA ILE A 231 -8.81 15.67 1.26
C ILE A 231 -10.06 16.47 1.65
N GLN A 232 -11.00 16.70 0.72
CA GLN A 232 -12.28 17.34 1.06
C GLN A 232 -13.09 16.50 2.05
N VAL A 233 -13.14 15.18 1.84
CA VAL A 233 -13.80 14.25 2.76
C VAL A 233 -13.11 14.29 4.13
N MET A 234 -11.77 14.22 4.19
CA MET A 234 -11.02 14.34 5.44
C MET A 234 -11.39 15.61 6.21
N LYS A 235 -11.32 16.78 5.55
CA LYS A 235 -11.68 18.07 6.17
C LYS A 235 -13.14 18.14 6.64
N SER A 236 -14.07 17.49 5.92
CA SER A 236 -15.48 17.44 6.31
C SER A 236 -15.74 16.63 7.59
N GLN A 237 -14.80 15.78 8.00
CA GLN A 237 -14.88 14.97 9.21
C GLN A 237 -14.21 15.63 10.43
N GLU A 238 -13.60 16.81 10.25
CA GLU A 238 -12.95 17.57 11.32
C GLU A 238 -13.97 18.43 12.11
N PRO A 239 -13.87 18.52 13.45
CA PRO A 239 -12.85 17.90 14.31
C PRO A 239 -13.14 16.41 14.57
N TYR A 240 -12.07 15.62 14.58
CA TYR A 240 -12.17 14.20 14.93
C TYR A 240 -12.63 14.05 16.39
N PRO A 241 -13.54 13.12 16.70
CA PRO A 241 -13.78 12.76 18.09
C PRO A 241 -12.46 12.29 18.70
N VAL A 242 -12.01 12.97 19.76
CA VAL A 242 -10.92 12.50 20.61
C VAL A 242 -11.50 11.34 21.42
N TYR A 243 -11.14 10.11 21.04
CA TYR A 243 -11.44 8.95 21.87
C TYR A 243 -10.35 8.88 22.94
N ASP A 244 -10.74 9.05 24.21
CA ASP A 244 -9.85 9.01 25.37
C ASP A 244 -9.26 7.60 25.62
N ASP A 245 -9.67 6.60 24.84
CA ASP A 245 -9.23 5.21 24.98
C ASP A 245 -8.53 4.72 23.70
N TYR A 246 -7.26 4.34 23.86
CA TYR A 246 -6.45 3.74 22.79
C TYR A 246 -6.79 2.26 22.55
N SER A 247 -7.72 1.68 23.30
CA SER A 247 -8.16 0.29 23.13
C SER A 247 -8.98 0.04 21.85
N ASP A 248 -9.49 1.11 21.22
CA ASP A 248 -10.33 1.05 20.02
C ASP A 248 -9.53 1.06 18.68
N TYR A 249 -8.20 1.23 18.73
CA TYR A 249 -7.36 1.09 17.55
C TYR A 249 -7.14 -0.40 17.25
N ILE A 250 -7.85 -0.92 16.26
CA ILE A 250 -7.54 -2.23 15.68
C ILE A 250 -6.24 -2.07 14.88
N PHE A 251 -5.12 -2.50 15.46
CA PHE A 251 -3.91 -2.82 14.71
C PHE A 251 -4.19 -4.11 13.93
N ILE A 252 -4.46 -3.97 12.64
CA ILE A 252 -4.44 -5.07 11.66
C ILE A 252 -3.06 -5.20 11.04
#